data_AF-A0A7Y5KCH1-F1
#
_entry.id   AF-A0A7Y5KCH1-F1
#
_cell.length_a   1.000
_cell.length_b   1.000
_cell.length_c   1.000
_cell.angle_alpha   90.00
_cell.angle_beta   90.00
_cell.angle_gamma   90.00
#
_symmetry.space_group_name_H-M   'P 1'
#
loop_
_entity.id
_entity.type
_entity.pdbx_description
1 polymer ?
#
loop_
_entity_poly.entity_id
_entity_poly.type
_entity_poly.pdbx_seq_one_letter_code
_entity_poly.pdbx_strand_id
1 'polypeptide(L)'
;IIVSTALQENFGFAVAEAIYCYTLPLLPNRLSYPEILPPQFHEQFLYSHNEEFYHKLKYLLANFRKLDATRVQLVQAFAKFDWKNRIAEFDALFEQEVEKKRTRPYRPTPLL
;
A
#
# COMPACT_ATOMS: atom_id res chain seq x y z
N ILE A 1 -16.77 3.08 0.91
CA ILE A 1 -15.69 4.05 0.58
C ILE A 1 -14.87 4.20 1.85
N ILE A 2 -13.55 4.19 1.75
CA ILE A 2 -12.65 4.52 2.87
C ILE A 2 -11.88 5.78 2.54
N VAL A 3 -11.66 6.60 3.57
CA VAL A 3 -11.01 7.89 3.45
C VAL A 3 -9.87 7.94 4.44
N SER A 4 -8.70 8.35 3.97
CA SER A 4 -7.61 8.77 4.86
C SER A 4 -7.44 10.28 4.74
N THR A 5 -7.32 10.95 5.88
CA THR A 5 -6.89 12.36 5.96
C THR A 5 -5.56 12.48 6.73
N ALA A 6 -4.83 11.38 6.87
CA ALA A 6 -3.66 11.27 7.72
C ALA A 6 -2.59 12.31 7.39
N LEU A 7 -1.94 12.85 8.43
CA LEU A 7 -0.76 13.71 8.29
C LEU A 7 0.54 12.90 8.27
N GLN A 8 0.51 11.70 8.84
CA GLN A 8 1.61 10.74 8.82
C GLN A 8 1.06 9.34 8.54
N GLU A 9 1.73 8.61 7.66
CA GLU A 9 1.50 7.20 7.35
C GLU A 9 2.79 6.64 6.76
N ASN A 10 3.16 5.42 7.16
CA ASN A 10 4.37 4.76 6.67
C ASN A 10 4.05 3.69 5.62
N PHE A 11 2.96 2.94 5.80
CA PHE A 11 2.60 1.85 4.90
C PHE A 11 1.16 1.96 4.41
N GLY A 12 0.19 2.14 5.31
CA GLY A 12 -1.22 2.18 4.97
C GLY A 12 -1.91 0.82 5.10
N PHE A 13 -1.56 0.03 6.13
CA PHE A 13 -2.14 -1.31 6.36
C PHE A 13 -3.67 -1.28 6.40
N ALA A 14 -4.25 -0.36 7.17
CA ALA A 14 -5.71 -0.22 7.26
C ALA A 14 -6.35 0.12 5.89
N VAL A 15 -5.67 0.91 5.05
CA VAL A 15 -6.12 1.21 3.69
C VAL A 15 -6.03 -0.03 2.81
N ALA A 16 -4.93 -0.78 2.89
CA ALA A 16 -4.74 -2.00 2.13
C ALA A 16 -5.80 -3.06 2.47
N GLU A 17 -6.05 -3.29 3.77
CA GLU A 17 -7.09 -4.20 4.26
C GLU A 17 -8.48 -3.76 3.79
N ALA A 18 -8.79 -2.47 3.92
CA ALA A 18 -10.07 -1.96 3.47
C ALA A 18 -10.27 -2.12 1.95
N ILE A 19 -9.26 -1.84 1.14
CA ILE A 19 -9.32 -2.04 -0.32
C ILE A 19 -9.54 -3.53 -0.62
N TYR A 20 -8.81 -4.41 0.05
CA TYR A 20 -8.95 -5.86 -0.08
C TYR A 20 -10.37 -6.34 0.27
N CYS A 21 -11.03 -5.67 1.23
CA CYS A 21 -12.45 -5.83 1.57
C CYS A 21 -13.42 -5.10 0.60
N TYR A 22 -13.02 -4.92 -0.67
CA TYR A 22 -13.85 -4.33 -1.74
C TYR A 22 -14.30 -2.89 -1.48
N THR A 23 -13.48 -2.08 -0.83
CA THR A 23 -13.78 -0.65 -0.67
C THR A 23 -13.06 0.21 -1.71
N LEU A 24 -13.70 1.32 -2.08
CA LEU A 24 -13.07 2.37 -2.90
C LEU A 24 -12.30 3.33 -1.98
N PRO A 25 -11.00 3.58 -2.23
CA PRO A 25 -10.20 4.48 -1.41
C PRO A 25 -10.35 5.93 -1.84
N LEU A 26 -10.11 6.87 -0.93
CA LEU A 26 -9.81 8.27 -1.24
C LEU A 26 -8.70 8.72 -0.30
N LEU A 27 -7.51 8.95 -0.84
CA LEU A 27 -6.27 9.05 -0.09
C LEU A 27 -5.54 10.34 -0.46
N PRO A 28 -4.76 10.94 0.45
CA PRO A 28 -3.98 12.11 0.10
C PRO A 28 -2.83 11.72 -0.85
N ASN A 29 -2.52 12.59 -1.81
CA ASN A 29 -1.39 12.45 -2.74
C ASN A 29 -0.05 12.79 -2.04
N ARG A 30 0.26 12.04 -0.99
CA ARG A 30 1.47 12.14 -0.15
C ARG A 30 1.58 10.86 0.69
N LEU A 31 2.60 10.77 1.54
CA LEU A 31 2.86 9.60 2.40
C LEU A 31 3.15 8.37 1.53
N SER A 32 2.85 7.16 2.01
CA SER A 32 3.03 5.92 1.25
C SER A 32 1.96 5.69 0.16
N TYR A 33 0.89 6.50 0.10
CA TYR A 33 -0.24 6.19 -0.76
C TYR A 33 0.07 6.21 -2.27
N PRO A 34 0.82 7.20 -2.81
CA PRO A 34 1.20 7.17 -4.22
C PRO A 34 2.10 5.98 -4.59
N GLU A 35 2.84 5.44 -3.62
CA GLU A 35 3.73 4.29 -3.83
C GLU A 35 2.93 2.97 -3.84
N ILE A 36 2.00 2.78 -2.89
CA ILE A 36 1.25 1.52 -2.77
C ILE A 36 0.11 1.43 -3.78
N LEU A 37 -0.50 2.55 -4.16
CA LEU A 37 -1.60 2.61 -5.12
C LEU A 37 -1.04 2.62 -6.55
N PRO A 38 -1.50 1.74 -7.46
CA PRO A 38 -1.03 1.77 -8.85
C PRO A 38 -1.29 3.11 -9.56
N PRO A 39 -0.37 3.59 -10.43
CA PRO A 39 -0.48 4.90 -11.08
C PRO A 39 -1.80 5.16 -11.83
N GLN A 40 -2.38 4.12 -12.45
CA GLN A 40 -3.66 4.24 -13.17
C GLN A 40 -4.85 4.63 -12.28
N PHE A 41 -4.70 4.48 -10.96
CA PHE A 41 -5.72 4.80 -9.97
C PHE A 41 -5.47 6.16 -9.29
N HIS A 42 -4.32 6.79 -9.54
CA HIS A 42 -3.92 8.03 -8.86
C HIS A 42 -4.90 9.16 -9.14
N GLU A 43 -5.23 9.38 -10.42
CA GLU A 43 -6.15 10.45 -10.81
C GLU A 43 -7.51 10.29 -10.15
N GLN A 44 -8.01 9.07 -9.96
CA GLN A 44 -9.35 8.87 -9.41
C GLN A 44 -9.40 8.90 -7.89
N PHE A 45 -8.34 8.43 -7.22
CA PHE A 45 -8.39 8.12 -5.79
C PHE A 45 -7.36 8.85 -4.93
N LEU A 46 -6.44 9.61 -5.51
CA LEU A 46 -5.57 10.53 -4.77
C LEU A 46 -6.09 11.96 -4.84
N TYR A 47 -5.96 12.71 -3.74
CA TYR A 47 -6.30 14.13 -3.67
C TYR A 47 -5.17 14.95 -3.06
N SER A 48 -4.95 16.16 -3.56
CA SER A 48 -3.84 17.03 -3.15
C SER A 48 -4.31 18.21 -2.28
N HIS A 49 -5.57 18.60 -2.38
CA HIS A 49 -6.17 19.72 -1.61
C HIS A 49 -7.66 19.49 -1.31
N ASN A 50 -8.24 20.35 -0.46
CA ASN A 50 -9.61 20.18 0.05
C ASN A 50 -10.69 20.22 -1.04
N GLU A 51 -10.57 21.11 -2.03
CA GLU A 51 -11.52 21.15 -3.15
C GLU A 51 -11.50 19.84 -3.95
N GLU A 52 -10.31 19.33 -4.25
CA GLU A 52 -10.15 18.07 -4.97
C GLU A 52 -10.72 16.90 -4.17
N PHE A 53 -10.44 16.85 -2.86
CA PHE A 53 -11.03 15.91 -1.92
C PHE A 53 -12.56 15.92 -1.98
N TYR A 54 -13.15 17.11 -1.87
CA TYR A 54 -14.60 17.28 -1.87
C TYR A 54 -15.22 16.78 -3.18
N HIS A 55 -14.67 17.20 -4.32
CA HIS A 55 -15.16 16.80 -5.64
C HIS A 55 -15.07 15.29 -5.86
N LYS A 56 -13.94 14.67 -5.52
CA LYS A 56 -13.76 13.22 -5.66
C LYS A 56 -14.66 12.44 -4.71
N LEU A 57 -14.78 12.86 -3.44
CA LEU A 57 -15.67 12.19 -2.49
C LEU A 57 -17.12 12.24 -2.98
N LYS A 58 -17.60 13.40 -3.44
CA LYS A 58 -18.93 13.55 -4.03
C LYS A 58 -19.12 12.64 -5.24
N TYR A 59 -18.13 12.56 -6.13
CA TYR A 59 -18.17 11.67 -7.29
C TYR A 59 -18.26 10.19 -6.87
N LEU A 60 -17.43 9.75 -5.91
CA LEU A 60 -17.42 8.37 -5.43
C LEU A 60 -18.74 7.98 -4.77
N LEU A 61 -19.34 8.88 -3.99
CA LEU A 61 -20.65 8.67 -3.38
C LEU A 61 -21.76 8.55 -4.44
N ALA A 62 -21.76 9.44 -5.44
CA ALA A 62 -22.78 9.46 -6.50
C ALA A 62 -22.65 8.28 -7.47
N ASN A 63 -21.44 7.78 -7.71
CA ASN A 63 -21.16 6.73 -8.69
C ASN A 63 -20.73 5.40 -8.05
N PHE A 64 -20.94 5.24 -6.73
CA PHE A 64 -20.42 4.09 -5.97
C PHE A 64 -20.66 2.76 -6.69
N ARG A 65 -21.92 2.46 -7.06
CA ARG A 65 -22.32 1.21 -7.74
C ARG A 65 -21.76 1.05 -9.16
N LYS A 66 -21.36 2.12 -9.84
CA LYS A 66 -20.82 2.05 -11.21
C LYS A 66 -19.34 1.65 -11.25
N LEU A 67 -18.68 1.64 -10.09
CA LEU A 67 -17.25 1.40 -9.96
C LEU A 67 -16.92 -0.03 -9.52
N ASP A 68 -17.83 -0.99 -9.69
CA ASP A 68 -17.60 -2.39 -9.29
C ASP A 68 -16.40 -3.02 -10.00
N ALA A 69 -16.25 -2.78 -11.31
CA ALA A 69 -15.07 -3.24 -12.06
C ALA A 69 -13.77 -2.64 -11.51
N THR A 70 -13.78 -1.35 -11.16
CA THR A 70 -12.64 -0.67 -10.54
C THR A 70 -12.29 -1.28 -9.18
N ARG A 71 -13.28 -1.64 -8.35
CA ARG A 71 -13.02 -2.31 -7.06
C ARG A 71 -12.34 -3.66 -7.25
N VAL A 72 -12.77 -4.45 -8.23
CA VAL A 72 -12.14 -5.75 -8.52
C VAL A 72 -10.67 -5.56 -8.88
N GLN A 73 -10.36 -4.58 -9.74
CA GLN A 73 -8.98 -4.28 -10.10
C GLN A 73 -8.14 -3.77 -8.91
N LEU A 74 -8.74 -2.95 -8.03
CA LEU A 74 -8.08 -2.49 -6.80
C LEU A 74 -7.78 -3.66 -5.86
N VAL A 75 -8.74 -4.57 -5.62
CA VAL A 75 -8.54 -5.77 -4.80
C VAL A 75 -7.40 -6.61 -5.36
N GLN A 76 -7.37 -6.84 -6.67
CA GLN A 76 -6.28 -7.57 -7.34
C GLN A 76 -4.93 -6.89 -7.15
N ALA A 77 -4.87 -5.56 -7.30
CA ALA A 77 -3.64 -4.81 -7.11
C ALA A 77 -3.10 -4.86 -5.67
N PHE A 78 -3.99 -4.98 -4.68
CA PHE A 78 -3.64 -5.04 -3.26
C PHE A 78 -3.46 -6.47 -2.73
N ALA A 79 -3.89 -7.49 -3.47
CA ALA A 79 -3.65 -8.91 -3.12
C ALA A 79 -2.15 -9.23 -2.98
N LYS A 80 -1.26 -8.48 -3.65
CA LYS A 80 0.20 -8.61 -3.48
C LYS A 80 0.69 -8.34 -2.04
N PHE A 81 -0.11 -7.68 -1.22
CA PHE A 81 0.22 -7.40 0.19
C PHE A 81 -0.29 -8.49 1.15
N ASP A 82 -1.05 -9.49 0.67
CA ASP A 82 -1.43 -10.64 1.49
C ASP A 82 -0.18 -11.39 1.94
N TRP A 83 -0.09 -11.67 3.24
CA TRP A 83 1.02 -12.41 3.83
C TRP A 83 1.26 -13.75 3.13
N LYS A 84 0.21 -14.43 2.70
CA LYS A 84 0.32 -15.71 1.96
C LYS A 84 1.12 -15.57 0.67
N ASN A 85 1.13 -14.38 0.06
CA ASN A 85 1.88 -14.08 -1.17
C ASN A 85 3.29 -13.57 -0.90
N ARG A 86 3.62 -13.15 0.33
CA ARG A 86 4.92 -12.57 0.69
C ARG A 86 5.80 -13.48 1.55
N ILE A 87 5.21 -14.42 2.29
CA ILE A 87 5.93 -15.26 3.25
C ILE A 87 7.14 -15.97 2.63
N ALA A 88 6.99 -16.57 1.45
CA ALA A 88 8.08 -17.31 0.80
C ALA A 88 9.27 -16.42 0.41
N GLU A 89 9.02 -15.18 0.01
CA GLU A 89 10.08 -14.20 -0.30
C GLU A 89 10.84 -13.82 0.97
N PHE A 90 10.11 -13.57 2.06
CA PHE A 90 10.72 -13.26 3.35
C PHE A 90 11.53 -14.43 3.89
N ASP A 91 11.01 -15.66 3.85
CA ASP A 91 11.71 -16.86 4.27
C ASP A 91 13.03 -17.03 3.51
N ALA A 92 13.00 -16.89 2.17
CA ALA A 92 14.20 -16.96 1.35
C ALA A 92 15.23 -15.86 1.67
N LEU A 93 14.77 -14.63 1.92
CA LEU A 93 15.64 -13.52 2.34
C LEU A 93 16.29 -13.80 3.70
N PHE A 94 15.52 -14.32 4.67
CA PHE A 94 16.06 -14.67 5.98
C PHE A 94 17.09 -15.80 5.90
N GLU A 95 16.83 -16.85 5.12
CA GLU A 95 17.79 -17.94 4.89
C GLU A 95 19.09 -17.43 4.26
N GLN A 96 18.99 -16.54 3.27
CA GLN A 96 20.15 -15.94 2.62
C GLN A 96 21.02 -15.14 3.61
N GLU A 97 20.40 -14.36 4.51
CA GLU A 97 21.13 -13.58 5.51
C GLU A 97 21.79 -14.45 6.58
N VAL A 98 21.17 -15.57 6.95
CA VAL A 98 21.78 -16.58 7.83
C VAL A 98 23.03 -17.17 7.17
N GLU A 99 22.96 -17.51 5.90
CA GLU A 99 24.10 -18.10 5.17
C GLU A 99 25.24 -17.09 4.99
N LYS A 100 24.93 -15.82 4.68
CA LYS A 100 25.92 -14.74 4.64
C LYS A 100 26.64 -14.57 5.99
N LYS A 101 25.93 -14.70 7.12
CA LYS A 101 26.57 -14.62 8.45
C LYS A 101 27.48 -15.82 8.74
N ARG A 102 27.10 -17.02 8.31
CA ARG A 102 27.92 -18.24 8.49
C ARG A 102 29.21 -18.20 7.70
N THR A 103 29.17 -17.61 6.51
CA THR A 103 30.31 -17.55 5.57
C THR A 103 31.18 -16.31 5.75
N ARG A 104 30.74 -15.31 6.55
CA ARG A 104 31.56 -14.13 6.86
C ARG A 104 32.73 -14.53 7.78
N PRO A 105 33.99 -14.32 7.35
CA PRO A 105 35.13 -14.54 8.25
C PRO A 105 35.07 -13.56 9.42
N TYR A 106 35.32 -14.06 10.62
CA TYR A 106 35.43 -13.22 11.82
C TYR A 106 36.52 -12.17 11.60
N ARG A 107 36.14 -10.88 11.62
CA ARG A 107 37.08 -9.77 11.75
C ARG A 107 37.01 -9.27 13.18
N PRO A 108 38.06 -9.46 14.00
CA PRO A 108 38.09 -8.85 15.32
C PRO A 108 38.03 -7.32 15.17
N THR A 109 37.14 -6.69 15.92
CA THR A 109 37.14 -5.24 16.08
C THR A 109 38.46 -4.83 16.73
N PRO A 110 39.24 -3.89 16.17
CA PRO A 110 40.46 -3.43 16.83
C PRO A 110 40.09 -2.88 18.20
N LEU A 111 40.74 -3.37 19.26
CA LEU A 111 40.69 -2.74 20.57
C LEU A 111 41.38 -1.38 20.45
N LEU A 112 40.65 -0.32 20.78
CA LEU A 112 41.17 1.04 20.92
C LEU A 112 42.11 1.14 22.14
#